data_AF-A0A957RZ87-F1
#
_entry.id   AF-A0A957RZ87-F1
#
_cell.length_a   1.000
_cell.length_b   1.000
_cell.length_c   1.000
_cell.angle_alpha   90.00
_cell.angle_beta   90.00
_cell.angle_gamma   90.00
#
_symmetry.space_group_name_H-M   'P 1'
#
loop_
_entity.id
_entity.type
_entity.pdbx_description
1 polymer ?
#
loop_
_entity_poly.entity_id
_entity_poly.type
_entity_poly.pdbx_seq_one_letter_code
_entity_poly.pdbx_strand_id
1 'polypeptide(L)'
;FYVPESVLADRPDVAAFLDFYLSHVNDEIDDVGYFPADQDVLDRQVNALRAATDGDLSTAMDGGTIAVAGSSTVYPLTQRMAARFMAAGYQGDITVESTGTKAGFVALCADKTIDVANASHTISRQETAACQKTRRTPVEARVGTDALAVVVSSQNDFLTDVTPAQLQAIFTGAARWSEVDPAWPDAPIVRYMPSLESGTLDFFVEQVYADVTLADMPKNALMEMLQGAASAGVMRRLEREKPFAERTQGEIFDLVVERVVEPRVIASWNLLPSLFNRAQIEAEVFETSPAATLEFYSWINPDFLTSTQASVPEQAGVRTAILGSLWVILITFVFAVPVGVGAAVYLEEYASHGRFNRILQTNIDNLAGVPSIIYGILGLAIFVRFLEQFTSGKLFGVADPTTANGRTIVSAGLTLGLLVLPIIIINAQEAIRAVPLALREAGYGMGGTKWQVTRSHVLANALPGILTGTILAMSRAVGETAPLIVIGASTFITVDPNGPFSKFTVLPMQIYQWTTRPQPEFQHIAAAASIVLLVLLFALNATAIYMRNRFRKQL
;
A
#
# COMPACT_ATOMS: atom_id res chain seq x y z
N PHE A 1 -5.07 24.90 -27.76
CA PHE A 1 -3.72 24.95 -28.36
C PHE A 1 -2.74 25.33 -27.27
N TYR A 2 -1.56 24.73 -27.25
CA TYR A 2 -0.52 24.99 -26.26
C TYR A 2 0.82 25.20 -26.96
N VAL A 3 1.46 26.33 -26.72
CA VAL A 3 2.76 26.70 -27.33
C VAL A 3 3.69 27.27 -26.27
N PRO A 4 4.92 26.75 -26.09
CA PRO A 4 5.88 27.30 -25.14
C PRO A 4 6.20 28.78 -25.42
N GLU A 5 6.27 29.60 -24.37
CA GLU A 5 6.69 31.01 -24.50
C GLU A 5 8.05 31.16 -25.19
N SER A 6 8.98 30.25 -24.90
CA SER A 6 10.30 30.21 -25.55
C SER A 6 10.22 29.91 -27.05
N VAL A 7 9.28 29.04 -27.47
CA VAL A 7 9.07 28.77 -28.89
C VAL A 7 8.49 30.00 -29.59
N LEU A 8 7.53 30.69 -28.98
CA LEU A 8 6.96 31.92 -29.57
C LEU A 8 8.01 33.03 -29.73
N ALA A 9 8.99 33.11 -28.82
CA ALA A 9 10.08 34.08 -28.90
C ALA A 9 11.14 33.70 -29.95
N ASP A 10 11.49 32.42 -30.05
CA ASP A 10 12.59 31.94 -30.90
C ASP A 10 12.16 31.57 -32.34
N ARG A 11 10.85 31.31 -32.55
CA ARG A 11 10.29 30.80 -33.81
C ARG A 11 9.18 31.73 -34.33
N PRO A 12 9.53 32.77 -35.10
CA PRO A 12 8.55 33.71 -35.64
C PRO A 12 7.57 33.04 -36.61
N ASP A 13 7.99 31.97 -37.30
CA ASP A 13 7.14 31.14 -38.15
C ASP A 13 6.01 30.45 -37.38
N VAL A 14 6.30 29.91 -36.19
CA VAL A 14 5.30 29.32 -35.29
C VAL A 14 4.34 30.39 -34.76
N ALA A 15 4.86 31.57 -34.40
CA ALA A 15 4.03 32.69 -33.96
C ALA A 15 3.10 33.20 -35.08
N ALA A 16 3.59 33.30 -36.31
CA ALA A 16 2.79 33.66 -37.48
C ALA A 16 1.71 32.63 -37.80
N PHE A 17 2.01 31.34 -37.66
CA PHE A 17 1.01 30.30 -37.79
C PHE A 17 -0.07 30.40 -36.71
N LEU A 18 0.30 30.63 -35.45
CA LEU A 18 -0.67 30.82 -34.36
C LEU A 18 -1.52 32.08 -34.56
N ASP A 19 -0.93 33.19 -35.00
CA ASP A 19 -1.65 34.43 -35.34
C ASP A 19 -2.67 34.20 -36.44
N PHE A 20 -2.24 33.56 -37.54
CA PHE A 20 -3.10 33.22 -38.65
C PHE A 20 -4.22 32.28 -38.22
N TYR A 21 -3.88 31.26 -37.43
CA TYR A 21 -4.83 30.29 -36.92
C TYR A 21 -5.92 31.01 -36.14
N LEU A 22 -5.56 31.79 -35.13
CA LEU A 22 -6.54 32.47 -34.27
C LEU A 22 -7.35 33.53 -35.01
N SER A 23 -6.76 34.19 -36.02
CA SER A 23 -7.44 35.21 -36.81
C SER A 23 -8.48 34.65 -37.78
N HIS A 24 -8.34 33.39 -38.20
CA HIS A 24 -9.17 32.80 -39.25
C HIS A 24 -9.88 31.51 -38.84
N VAL A 25 -9.67 31.01 -37.61
CA VAL A 25 -10.26 29.74 -37.16
C VAL A 25 -11.78 29.76 -37.26
N ASN A 26 -12.42 30.88 -36.89
CA ASN A 26 -13.88 31.02 -36.93
C ASN A 26 -14.47 30.97 -38.34
N ASP A 27 -13.68 31.21 -39.39
CA ASP A 27 -14.13 31.08 -40.78
C ASP A 27 -14.26 29.60 -41.21
N GLU A 28 -13.49 28.70 -40.57
CA GLU A 28 -13.41 27.27 -40.95
C GLU A 28 -14.11 26.35 -39.94
N ILE A 29 -14.25 26.80 -38.70
CA ILE A 29 -14.59 25.95 -37.56
C ILE A 29 -15.95 25.25 -37.70
N ASP A 30 -16.94 25.96 -38.26
CA ASP A 30 -18.28 25.43 -38.52
C ASP A 30 -18.26 24.31 -39.56
N ASP A 31 -17.41 24.44 -40.60
CA ASP A 31 -17.29 23.44 -41.67
C ASP A 31 -16.55 22.17 -41.22
N VAL A 32 -15.89 22.21 -40.07
CA VAL A 32 -15.27 21.05 -39.41
C VAL A 32 -16.17 20.49 -38.29
N GLY A 33 -17.28 21.16 -37.98
CA GLY A 33 -18.29 20.68 -37.03
C GLY A 33 -18.05 21.06 -35.57
N TYR A 34 -17.31 22.14 -35.32
CA TYR A 34 -17.09 22.68 -33.97
C TYR A 34 -17.77 24.04 -33.80
N PHE A 35 -17.98 24.46 -32.55
CA PHE A 35 -18.52 25.78 -32.25
C PHE A 35 -17.42 26.84 -32.24
N PRO A 36 -17.68 28.02 -32.83
CA PRO A 36 -16.73 29.12 -32.86
C PRO A 36 -16.36 29.57 -31.46
N ALA A 37 -15.09 29.95 -31.30
CA ALA A 37 -14.66 30.63 -30.08
C ALA A 37 -15.23 32.06 -30.09
N ASP A 38 -15.48 32.60 -28.90
CA ASP A 38 -15.91 33.99 -28.72
C ASP A 38 -14.90 34.93 -29.39
N GLN A 39 -15.37 35.83 -30.27
CA GLN A 39 -14.52 36.72 -31.03
C GLN A 39 -13.70 37.64 -30.12
N ASP A 40 -14.26 38.08 -28.97
CA ASP A 40 -13.54 38.91 -28.00
C ASP A 40 -12.42 38.11 -27.30
N VAL A 41 -12.54 36.78 -27.21
CA VAL A 41 -11.49 35.90 -26.69
C VAL A 41 -10.38 35.74 -27.71
N LEU A 42 -10.73 35.50 -28.99
CA LEU A 42 -9.75 35.39 -30.07
C LEU A 42 -8.98 36.69 -30.27
N ASP A 43 -9.67 37.83 -30.35
CA ASP A 43 -9.04 39.14 -30.54
C ASP A 43 -8.08 39.47 -29.39
N ARG A 44 -8.43 39.12 -28.14
CA ARG A 44 -7.52 39.27 -27.00
C ARG A 44 -6.29 38.38 -27.11
N GLN A 45 -6.45 37.12 -27.53
CA GLN A 45 -5.33 36.20 -27.72
C GLN A 45 -4.41 36.67 -28.85
N VAL A 46 -4.96 37.12 -29.98
CA VAL A 46 -4.21 37.67 -31.12
C VAL A 46 -3.46 38.94 -30.72
N ASN A 47 -4.12 39.88 -30.05
CA ASN A 47 -3.47 41.11 -29.59
C ASN A 47 -2.36 40.84 -28.58
N ALA A 48 -2.56 39.89 -27.66
CA ALA A 48 -1.53 39.47 -26.71
C ALA A 48 -0.32 38.82 -27.43
N LEU A 49 -0.58 37.99 -28.43
CA LEU A 49 0.46 37.36 -29.24
C LEU A 49 1.27 38.41 -30.01
N ARG A 50 0.61 39.31 -30.76
CA ARG A 50 1.28 40.36 -31.53
C ARG A 50 2.08 41.32 -30.66
N ALA A 51 1.59 41.62 -29.47
CA ALA A 51 2.31 42.45 -28.50
C ALA A 51 3.56 41.74 -27.95
N ALA A 52 3.55 40.41 -27.86
CA ALA A 52 4.70 39.62 -27.42
C ALA A 52 5.76 39.43 -28.52
N THR A 53 5.41 39.61 -29.80
CA THR A 53 6.29 39.36 -30.96
C THR A 53 6.70 40.63 -31.72
N ASP A 54 6.62 41.81 -31.10
CA ASP A 54 6.96 43.12 -31.70
C ASP A 54 6.23 43.48 -33.02
N GLY A 55 5.09 42.84 -33.29
CA GLY A 55 4.11 43.27 -34.31
C GLY A 55 4.43 43.02 -35.79
N ASP A 56 5.67 42.71 -36.19
CA ASP A 56 6.01 42.42 -37.60
C ASP A 56 6.32 40.93 -37.84
N LEU A 57 5.26 40.18 -38.16
CA LEU A 57 5.33 38.76 -38.53
C LEU A 57 5.45 38.55 -40.05
N SER A 58 5.66 39.60 -40.85
CA SER A 58 5.69 39.50 -42.32
C SER A 58 6.89 38.73 -42.88
N THR A 59 8.02 38.75 -42.15
CA THR A 59 9.24 37.98 -42.48
C THR A 59 9.16 36.51 -42.05
N ALA A 60 8.11 36.12 -41.32
CA ALA A 60 7.91 34.75 -40.82
C ALA A 60 7.39 33.77 -41.89
N MET A 61 7.08 34.25 -43.10
CA MET A 61 6.63 33.42 -44.23
C MET A 61 7.79 32.72 -44.96
N ASP A 62 9.04 33.09 -44.69
CA ASP A 62 10.23 32.72 -45.46
C ASP A 62 10.82 31.32 -45.14
N GLY A 63 10.04 30.45 -44.47
CA GLY A 63 10.32 29.02 -44.34
C GLY A 63 10.69 28.54 -42.93
N GLY A 64 10.57 27.23 -42.72
CA GLY A 64 10.69 26.52 -41.44
C GLY A 64 9.88 25.23 -41.47
N THR A 65 10.04 24.35 -40.47
CA THR A 65 9.13 23.21 -40.27
C THR A 65 8.37 23.44 -38.98
N ILE A 66 7.05 23.54 -39.07
CA ILE A 66 6.17 23.68 -37.91
C ILE A 66 5.61 22.30 -37.59
N ALA A 67 5.98 21.77 -36.44
CA ALA A 67 5.50 20.46 -35.97
C ALA A 67 4.35 20.63 -34.97
N VAL A 68 3.18 20.08 -35.32
CA VAL A 68 1.99 20.08 -34.48
C VAL A 68 1.56 18.65 -34.20
N ALA A 69 1.38 18.28 -32.93
CA ALA A 69 0.85 16.97 -32.58
C ALA A 69 -0.02 17.01 -31.32
N GLY A 70 -0.89 16.01 -31.18
CA GLY A 70 -1.72 15.85 -29.99
C GLY A 70 -3.11 15.35 -30.32
N SER A 71 -4.13 16.04 -29.80
CA SER A 71 -5.54 15.61 -29.83
C SER A 71 -6.03 15.22 -31.23
N SER A 72 -6.52 13.99 -31.36
CA SER A 72 -7.22 13.47 -32.54
C SER A 72 -8.52 14.23 -32.82
N THR A 73 -9.12 14.82 -31.78
CA THR A 73 -10.29 15.68 -31.91
C THR A 73 -9.94 17.01 -32.57
N VAL A 74 -8.84 17.66 -32.17
CA VAL A 74 -8.48 18.97 -32.75
C VAL A 74 -7.76 18.81 -34.11
N TYR A 75 -7.33 17.59 -34.44
CA TYR A 75 -6.58 17.26 -35.65
C TYR A 75 -7.23 17.77 -36.96
N PRO A 76 -8.52 17.52 -37.25
CA PRO A 76 -9.12 17.91 -38.54
C PRO A 76 -9.13 19.43 -38.73
N LEU A 77 -9.42 20.18 -37.67
CA LEU A 77 -9.40 21.65 -37.70
C LEU A 77 -7.97 22.16 -37.95
N THR A 78 -7.00 21.61 -37.23
CA THR A 78 -5.60 21.98 -37.40
C THR A 78 -5.07 21.69 -38.81
N GLN A 79 -5.46 20.56 -39.39
CA GLN A 79 -5.06 20.20 -40.75
C GLN A 79 -5.60 21.19 -41.79
N ARG A 80 -6.87 21.63 -41.64
CA ARG A 80 -7.44 22.66 -42.52
C ARG A 80 -6.74 24.01 -42.37
N MET A 81 -6.51 24.45 -41.14
CA MET A 81 -5.82 25.72 -40.87
C MET A 81 -4.38 25.70 -41.41
N ALA A 82 -3.67 24.58 -41.26
CA ALA A 82 -2.35 24.38 -41.86
C ALA A 82 -2.40 24.51 -43.39
N ALA A 83 -3.34 23.85 -44.05
CA ALA A 83 -3.50 23.94 -45.51
C ALA A 83 -3.82 25.38 -45.97
N ARG A 84 -4.68 26.10 -45.24
CA ARG A 84 -5.04 27.49 -45.57
C ARG A 84 -3.88 28.45 -45.35
N PHE A 85 -3.05 28.22 -44.33
CA PHE A 85 -1.84 29.02 -44.08
C PHE A 85 -0.77 28.79 -45.16
N MET A 86 -0.56 27.55 -45.58
CA MET A 86 0.28 27.22 -46.75
C MET A 86 -0.22 27.95 -48.01
N ALA A 87 -1.54 27.93 -48.24
CA ALA A 87 -2.15 28.62 -49.39
C ALA A 87 -2.05 30.15 -49.30
N ALA A 88 -1.92 30.71 -48.08
CA ALA A 88 -1.70 32.14 -47.86
C ALA A 88 -0.25 32.58 -48.15
N GLY A 89 0.65 31.65 -48.49
CA GLY A 89 1.99 31.94 -48.99
C GLY A 89 3.15 31.52 -48.08
N TYR A 90 2.91 30.71 -47.04
CA TYR A 90 3.99 30.14 -46.22
C TYR A 90 4.86 29.19 -47.06
N GLN A 91 6.19 29.42 -47.07
CA GLN A 91 7.13 28.65 -47.91
C GLN A 91 7.79 27.45 -47.20
N GLY A 92 7.43 27.21 -45.93
CA GLY A 92 7.92 26.09 -45.14
C GLY A 92 7.08 24.82 -45.26
N ASP A 93 7.21 23.93 -44.27
CA ASP A 93 6.44 22.68 -44.18
C ASP A 93 5.71 22.61 -42.82
N ILE A 94 4.49 22.08 -42.81
CA ILE A 94 3.70 21.94 -41.58
C ILE A 94 3.29 20.49 -41.41
N THR A 95 3.81 19.84 -40.37
CA THR A 95 3.42 18.49 -40.01
C THR A 95 2.35 18.55 -38.93
N VAL A 96 1.23 17.85 -39.17
CA VAL A 96 0.15 17.70 -38.19
C VAL A 96 -0.03 16.22 -37.94
N GLU A 97 0.18 15.78 -36.70
CA GLU A 97 0.07 14.39 -36.27
C GLU A 97 -1.05 14.19 -35.25
N SER A 98 -1.72 13.04 -35.31
CA SER A 98 -2.77 12.64 -34.37
C SER A 98 -2.23 11.60 -33.40
N THR A 99 -1.91 11.99 -32.17
CA THR A 99 -1.21 11.15 -31.17
C THR A 99 -1.92 11.08 -29.81
N GLY A 100 -2.95 11.91 -29.59
CA GLY A 100 -3.66 12.07 -28.31
C GLY A 100 -3.10 13.20 -27.45
N THR A 101 -3.94 13.84 -26.63
CA THR A 101 -3.58 15.07 -25.90
C THR A 101 -2.38 14.89 -24.95
N LYS A 102 -2.36 13.81 -24.15
CA LYS A 102 -1.24 13.50 -23.24
C LYS A 102 0.08 13.28 -23.98
N ALA A 103 0.05 12.53 -25.09
CA ALA A 103 1.23 12.29 -25.91
C ALA A 103 1.75 13.60 -26.54
N GLY A 104 0.83 14.48 -26.98
CA GLY A 104 1.15 15.82 -27.45
C GLY A 104 1.88 16.65 -26.39
N PHE A 105 1.43 16.64 -25.12
CA PHE A 105 2.13 17.35 -24.04
C PHE A 105 3.52 16.78 -23.74
N VAL A 106 3.69 15.45 -23.79
CA VAL A 106 5.01 14.82 -23.64
C VAL A 106 5.95 15.26 -24.78
N ALA A 107 5.48 15.21 -26.03
CA ALA A 107 6.25 15.64 -27.20
C ALA A 107 6.62 17.14 -27.13
N LEU A 108 5.71 17.98 -26.63
CA LEU A 108 5.92 19.43 -26.49
C LEU A 108 6.96 19.76 -25.41
N CYS A 109 6.85 19.10 -24.26
CA CYS A 109 7.52 19.50 -23.03
C CYS A 109 8.75 18.66 -22.70
N ALA A 110 8.68 17.32 -22.81
CA ALA A 110 9.77 16.42 -22.47
C ALA A 110 10.71 16.20 -23.66
N ASP A 111 10.17 15.71 -24.78
CA ASP A 111 10.98 15.31 -25.95
C ASP A 111 11.42 16.51 -26.79
N LYS A 112 10.66 17.60 -26.72
CA LYS A 112 10.86 18.83 -27.51
C LYS A 112 10.84 18.59 -29.01
N THR A 113 10.07 17.60 -29.45
CA THR A 113 9.97 17.16 -30.84
C THR A 113 8.93 17.93 -31.65
N ILE A 114 8.02 18.64 -30.97
CA ILE A 114 6.99 19.48 -31.59
C ILE A 114 7.05 20.93 -31.10
N ASP A 115 6.47 21.82 -31.89
CA ASP A 115 6.36 23.26 -31.61
C ASP A 115 5.03 23.61 -30.93
N VAL A 116 3.96 22.89 -31.30
CA VAL A 116 2.60 23.17 -30.86
C VAL A 116 1.89 21.88 -30.45
N ALA A 117 1.30 21.86 -29.26
CA ALA A 117 0.37 20.80 -28.87
C ALA A 117 -1.08 21.23 -29.07
N ASN A 118 -1.82 20.49 -29.89
CA ASN A 118 -3.28 20.61 -29.91
C ASN A 118 -3.88 19.68 -28.84
N ALA A 119 -4.89 20.15 -28.13
CA ALA A 119 -5.38 19.51 -26.91
C ALA A 119 -6.90 19.62 -26.81
N SER A 120 -7.55 18.53 -26.41
CA SER A 120 -8.99 18.46 -26.12
C SER A 120 -9.31 18.63 -24.63
N HIS A 121 -8.30 18.64 -23.75
CA HIS A 121 -8.46 18.95 -22.33
C HIS A 121 -7.43 20.00 -21.88
N THR A 122 -7.72 20.66 -20.77
CA THR A 122 -6.80 21.62 -20.15
C THR A 122 -5.53 20.91 -19.68
N ILE A 123 -4.37 21.57 -19.79
CA ILE A 123 -3.11 21.06 -19.25
C ILE A 123 -3.22 20.86 -17.73
N SER A 124 -2.88 19.67 -17.25
CA SER A 124 -2.91 19.32 -15.84
C SER A 124 -1.73 19.93 -15.07
N ARG A 125 -1.81 19.92 -13.73
CA ARG A 125 -0.69 20.37 -12.87
C ARG A 125 0.58 19.53 -13.07
N GLN A 126 0.42 18.23 -13.31
CA GLN A 126 1.55 17.31 -13.52
C GLN A 126 2.27 17.63 -14.84
N GLU A 127 1.50 17.80 -15.92
CA GLU A 127 2.02 18.19 -17.24
C GLU A 127 2.70 19.58 -17.17
N THR A 128 2.06 20.55 -16.51
CA THR A 128 2.62 21.89 -16.32
C THR A 128 3.98 21.85 -15.58
N ALA A 129 4.09 21.05 -14.52
CA ALA A 129 5.33 20.89 -13.77
C ALA A 129 6.45 20.26 -14.62
N ALA A 130 6.11 19.32 -15.50
CA ALA A 130 7.06 18.73 -16.45
C ALA A 130 7.57 19.77 -17.45
N CYS A 131 6.68 20.59 -18.03
CA CYS A 131 7.06 21.67 -18.93
C CYS A 131 7.95 22.74 -18.26
N GLN A 132 7.74 23.01 -16.96
CA GLN A 132 8.56 23.94 -16.20
C GLN A 132 10.00 23.43 -16.01
N LYS A 133 10.19 22.13 -15.76
CA LYS A 133 11.54 21.52 -15.64
C LYS A 133 12.38 21.74 -16.89
N THR A 134 11.76 21.65 -18.07
CA THR A 134 12.46 21.76 -19.35
C THR A 134 12.52 23.19 -19.90
N ARG A 135 12.05 24.18 -19.12
CA ARG A 135 11.93 25.62 -19.47
C ARG A 135 11.06 25.86 -20.71
N ARG A 136 9.98 25.10 -20.85
CA ARG A 136 8.99 25.19 -21.93
C ARG A 136 7.58 25.41 -21.39
N THR A 137 7.39 26.39 -20.52
CA THR A 137 6.06 26.73 -19.99
C THR A 137 5.12 27.11 -21.14
N PRO A 138 4.03 26.35 -21.39
CA PRO A 138 3.14 26.59 -22.52
C PRO A 138 2.10 27.67 -22.21
N VAL A 139 1.84 28.52 -23.19
CA VAL A 139 0.71 29.44 -23.24
C VAL A 139 -0.48 28.73 -23.85
N GLU A 140 -1.63 28.85 -23.21
CA GLU A 140 -2.90 28.32 -23.72
C GLU A 140 -3.54 29.29 -24.70
N ALA A 141 -3.96 28.77 -25.85
CA ALA A 141 -4.78 29.46 -26.84
C ALA A 141 -6.07 28.66 -27.06
N ARG A 142 -7.22 29.25 -26.73
CA ARG A 142 -8.53 28.67 -27.05
C ARG A 142 -8.81 28.88 -28.54
N VAL A 143 -9.19 27.80 -29.21
CA VAL A 143 -9.41 27.79 -30.67
C VAL A 143 -10.85 27.48 -31.06
N GLY A 144 -11.63 26.89 -30.15
CA GLY A 144 -12.98 26.42 -30.44
C GLY A 144 -13.62 25.77 -29.23
N THR A 145 -14.87 25.37 -29.38
CA THR A 145 -15.57 24.50 -28.42
C THR A 145 -16.11 23.29 -29.17
N ASP A 146 -15.81 22.10 -28.68
CA ASP A 146 -16.40 20.86 -29.17
C ASP A 146 -17.63 20.50 -28.32
N ALA A 147 -18.59 19.79 -28.91
CA ALA A 147 -19.70 19.24 -28.16
C ALA A 147 -20.00 17.80 -28.58
N LEU A 148 -20.34 17.00 -27.58
CA LEU A 148 -20.80 15.64 -27.78
C LEU A 148 -22.31 15.63 -27.99
N ALA A 149 -22.75 15.22 -29.17
CA ALA A 149 -24.17 15.03 -29.45
C ALA A 149 -24.56 13.56 -29.24
N VAL A 150 -25.42 13.30 -28.24
CA VAL A 150 -26.10 12.01 -28.11
C VAL A 150 -27.40 12.10 -28.90
N VAL A 151 -27.45 11.41 -30.04
CA VAL A 151 -28.62 11.40 -30.91
C VAL A 151 -29.42 10.12 -30.74
N VAL A 152 -30.73 10.25 -30.86
CA VAL A 152 -31.67 9.13 -30.80
C VAL A 152 -32.52 9.11 -32.07
N SER A 153 -33.00 7.92 -32.46
CA SER A 153 -33.95 7.77 -33.56
C SER A 153 -35.15 8.70 -33.38
N SER A 154 -35.60 9.34 -34.46
CA SER A 154 -36.82 10.17 -34.46
C SER A 154 -38.09 9.39 -34.12
N GLN A 155 -38.03 8.06 -34.10
CA GLN A 155 -39.12 7.20 -33.63
C GLN A 155 -39.22 7.10 -32.10
N ASN A 156 -38.19 7.54 -31.36
CA ASN A 156 -38.22 7.59 -29.90
C ASN A 156 -38.74 8.96 -29.46
N ASP A 157 -40.03 9.04 -29.18
CA ASP A 157 -40.74 10.25 -28.73
C ASP A 157 -40.79 10.40 -27.20
N PHE A 158 -40.31 9.40 -26.46
CA PHE A 158 -40.33 9.37 -24.99
C PHE A 158 -39.03 9.84 -24.32
N LEU A 159 -37.92 9.93 -25.06
CA LEU A 159 -36.62 10.35 -24.53
C LEU A 159 -36.49 11.87 -24.60
N THR A 160 -37.07 12.55 -23.62
CA THR A 160 -36.90 13.99 -23.39
C THR A 160 -36.09 14.20 -22.11
N ASP A 161 -35.03 15.02 -22.18
CA ASP A 161 -34.22 15.42 -21.02
C ASP A 161 -33.52 14.28 -20.26
N VAL A 162 -32.79 13.42 -20.99
CA VAL A 162 -32.02 12.31 -20.41
C VAL A 162 -30.95 12.85 -19.45
N THR A 163 -31.02 12.44 -18.19
CA THR A 163 -30.01 12.80 -17.17
C THR A 163 -28.68 12.05 -17.40
N PRO A 164 -27.55 12.55 -16.90
CA PRO A 164 -26.26 11.84 -16.98
C PRO A 164 -26.32 10.41 -16.40
N ALA A 165 -27.03 10.21 -15.29
CA ALA A 165 -27.21 8.89 -14.68
C ALA A 165 -28.04 7.92 -15.54
N GLN A 166 -29.10 8.43 -16.20
CA GLN A 166 -29.87 7.63 -17.16
C GLN A 166 -29.04 7.32 -18.41
N LEU A 167 -28.25 8.29 -18.89
CA LEU A 167 -27.34 8.10 -20.03
C LEU A 167 -26.29 7.01 -19.74
N GLN A 168 -25.73 7.01 -18.53
CA GLN A 168 -24.83 5.97 -18.03
C GLN A 168 -25.51 4.59 -18.04
N ALA A 169 -26.75 4.49 -17.54
CA ALA A 169 -27.51 3.25 -17.52
C ALA A 169 -27.84 2.74 -18.95
N ILE A 170 -28.17 3.65 -19.87
CA ILE A 170 -28.42 3.34 -21.28
C ILE A 170 -27.21 2.67 -21.92
N PHE A 171 -26.00 3.18 -21.71
CA PHE A 171 -24.78 2.69 -22.39
C PHE A 171 -24.01 1.60 -21.61
N THR A 172 -24.54 1.13 -20.48
CA THR A 172 -23.96 0.02 -19.70
C THR A 172 -24.86 -1.22 -19.72
N GLY A 173 -25.61 -1.46 -18.63
CA GLY A 173 -26.22 -2.76 -18.34
C GLY A 173 -27.69 -2.91 -18.71
N ALA A 174 -28.42 -1.84 -18.99
CA ALA A 174 -29.86 -1.92 -19.23
C ALA A 174 -30.17 -2.53 -20.60
N ALA A 175 -30.74 -3.72 -20.69
CA ALA A 175 -31.08 -4.30 -22.00
C ALA A 175 -32.30 -3.60 -22.64
N ARG A 176 -33.16 -3.00 -21.81
CA ARG A 176 -34.45 -2.40 -22.22
C ARG A 176 -34.63 -1.00 -21.64
N TRP A 177 -35.39 -0.14 -22.31
CA TRP A 177 -35.58 1.25 -21.86
C TRP A 177 -36.27 1.34 -20.48
N SER A 178 -37.21 0.44 -20.20
CA SER A 178 -37.90 0.34 -18.90
C SER A 178 -36.99 -0.03 -17.71
N GLU A 179 -35.80 -0.59 -17.98
CA GLU A 179 -34.79 -0.88 -16.94
C GLU A 179 -34.02 0.36 -16.52
N VAL A 180 -34.00 1.41 -17.36
CA VAL A 180 -33.39 2.70 -17.06
C VAL A 180 -34.38 3.62 -16.34
N ASP A 181 -35.60 3.71 -16.87
CA ASP A 181 -36.70 4.44 -16.25
C ASP A 181 -37.99 3.63 -16.41
N PRO A 182 -38.67 3.22 -15.32
CA PRO A 182 -39.92 2.46 -15.41
C PRO A 182 -41.03 3.16 -16.21
N ALA A 183 -40.96 4.48 -16.42
CA ALA A 183 -41.90 5.22 -17.25
C ALA A 183 -41.62 5.07 -18.76
N TRP A 184 -40.47 4.54 -19.16
CA TRP A 184 -40.10 4.34 -20.56
C TRP A 184 -40.61 2.99 -21.10
N PRO A 185 -40.78 2.85 -22.44
CA PRO A 185 -41.30 1.63 -23.05
C PRO A 185 -40.48 0.39 -22.71
N ASP A 186 -41.14 -0.75 -22.53
CA ASP A 186 -40.48 -2.05 -22.35
C ASP A 186 -39.96 -2.59 -23.70
N ALA A 187 -39.01 -1.88 -24.31
CA ALA A 187 -38.43 -2.17 -25.62
C ALA A 187 -36.90 -2.26 -25.54
N PRO A 188 -36.25 -3.08 -26.40
CA PRO A 188 -34.80 -3.26 -26.37
C PRO A 188 -34.05 -1.98 -26.76
N ILE A 189 -32.93 -1.72 -26.10
CA ILE A 189 -32.02 -0.62 -26.44
C ILE A 189 -31.06 -1.08 -27.55
N VAL A 190 -31.10 -0.40 -28.70
CA VAL A 190 -30.10 -0.56 -29.77
C VAL A 190 -29.13 0.60 -29.68
N ARG A 191 -27.84 0.29 -29.55
CA ARG A 191 -26.78 1.28 -29.34
C ARG A 191 -25.85 1.33 -30.53
N TYR A 192 -25.44 2.53 -30.89
CA TYR A 192 -24.34 2.77 -31.81
C TYR A 192 -23.34 3.68 -31.09
N MET A 193 -22.08 3.26 -31.06
CA MET A 193 -21.01 4.01 -30.45
C MET A 193 -19.84 4.12 -31.43
N PRO A 194 -19.02 5.18 -31.33
CA PRO A 194 -17.78 5.26 -32.08
C PRO A 194 -16.85 4.06 -31.79
N SER A 195 -15.88 3.82 -32.67
CA SER A 195 -14.87 2.77 -32.47
C SER A 195 -14.01 3.03 -31.23
N LEU A 196 -13.32 1.99 -30.73
CA LEU A 196 -12.43 2.06 -29.57
C LEU A 196 -11.25 3.03 -29.73
N GLU A 197 -10.96 3.49 -30.95
CA GLU A 197 -9.88 4.44 -31.26
C GLU A 197 -10.40 5.88 -31.42
N SER A 198 -11.68 6.13 -31.14
CA SER A 198 -12.31 7.44 -31.32
C SER A 198 -12.12 8.35 -30.11
N GLY A 199 -11.56 9.55 -30.31
CA GLY A 199 -11.50 10.58 -29.27
C GLY A 199 -12.87 11.06 -28.78
N THR A 200 -13.93 10.88 -29.57
CA THR A 200 -15.32 11.11 -29.15
C THR A 200 -15.77 10.09 -28.10
N LEU A 201 -15.33 8.82 -28.24
CA LEU A 201 -15.59 7.81 -27.23
C LEU A 201 -14.80 8.10 -25.95
N ASP A 202 -13.55 8.54 -26.06
CA ASP A 202 -12.73 8.92 -24.89
C ASP A 202 -13.39 10.04 -24.09
N PHE A 203 -13.86 11.10 -24.75
CA PHE A 203 -14.57 12.20 -24.09
C PHE A 203 -15.94 11.76 -23.53
N PHE A 204 -16.70 10.93 -24.26
CA PHE A 204 -17.95 10.35 -23.73
C PHE A 204 -17.68 9.57 -22.44
N VAL A 205 -16.63 8.75 -22.42
CA VAL A 205 -16.26 7.99 -21.22
C VAL A 205 -15.82 8.92 -20.10
N GLU A 206 -14.99 9.92 -20.39
CA GLU A 206 -14.56 10.89 -19.41
C GLU A 206 -15.71 11.70 -18.82
N GLN A 207 -16.74 12.09 -19.58
CA GLN A 207 -17.83 12.92 -19.06
C GLN A 207 -19.01 12.14 -18.49
N VAL A 208 -19.33 10.98 -19.08
CA VAL A 208 -20.48 10.15 -18.68
C VAL A 208 -20.09 9.08 -17.67
N TYR A 209 -18.84 8.63 -17.70
CA TYR A 209 -18.28 7.62 -16.78
C TYR A 209 -17.13 8.15 -15.92
N ALA A 210 -16.89 9.48 -15.87
CA ALA A 210 -15.86 10.11 -15.02
C ALA A 210 -15.86 9.57 -13.59
N ASP A 211 -17.07 9.34 -13.07
CA ASP A 211 -17.32 8.93 -11.69
C ASP A 211 -17.55 7.42 -11.54
N VAL A 212 -17.42 6.63 -12.62
CA VAL A 212 -17.54 5.16 -12.57
C VAL A 212 -16.17 4.56 -12.56
N THR A 213 -15.55 4.58 -11.38
CA THR A 213 -14.30 3.85 -11.21
C THR A 213 -14.58 2.35 -11.24
N LEU A 214 -13.55 1.55 -11.52
CA LEU A 214 -13.67 0.09 -11.42
C LEU A 214 -14.18 -0.33 -10.02
N ALA A 215 -13.96 0.50 -8.99
CA ALA A 215 -14.44 0.31 -7.63
C ALA A 215 -15.96 0.53 -7.47
N ASP A 216 -16.60 1.28 -8.37
CA ASP A 216 -18.04 1.58 -8.33
C ASP A 216 -18.88 0.61 -9.17
N MET A 217 -18.24 -0.35 -9.84
CA MET A 217 -18.93 -1.32 -10.67
C MET A 217 -19.79 -2.29 -9.84
N PRO A 218 -20.99 -2.66 -10.33
CA PRO A 218 -21.86 -3.59 -9.63
C PRO A 218 -21.20 -4.97 -9.52
N LYS A 219 -21.43 -5.65 -8.39
CA LYS A 219 -20.83 -6.97 -8.06
C LYS A 219 -20.92 -7.99 -9.19
N ASN A 220 -22.03 -8.01 -9.94
CA ASN A 220 -22.22 -8.97 -11.04
C ASN A 220 -21.26 -8.72 -12.20
N ALA A 221 -21.02 -7.45 -12.57
CA ALA A 221 -20.07 -7.10 -13.63
C ALA A 221 -18.63 -7.45 -13.23
N LEU A 222 -18.25 -7.17 -11.99
CA LEU A 222 -16.94 -7.57 -11.45
C LEU A 222 -16.78 -9.10 -11.41
N MET A 223 -17.85 -9.83 -11.10
CA MET A 223 -17.85 -11.29 -11.14
C MET A 223 -17.67 -11.85 -12.54
N GLU A 224 -18.29 -11.25 -13.56
CA GLU A 224 -18.09 -11.65 -14.96
C GLU A 224 -16.65 -11.40 -15.42
N MET A 225 -16.08 -10.25 -15.06
CA MET A 225 -14.67 -9.95 -15.33
C MET A 225 -13.74 -10.97 -14.67
N LEU A 226 -13.96 -11.27 -13.39
CA LEU A 226 -13.18 -12.25 -12.65
C LEU A 226 -13.30 -13.66 -13.26
N GLN A 227 -14.52 -14.06 -13.67
CA GLN A 227 -14.77 -15.35 -14.32
C GLN A 227 -14.10 -15.46 -15.69
N GLY A 228 -14.08 -14.36 -16.46
CA GLY A 228 -13.43 -14.31 -17.77
C GLY A 228 -11.91 -14.43 -17.69
N ALA A 229 -11.30 -13.92 -16.60
CA ALA A 229 -9.85 -13.89 -16.43
C ALA A 229 -9.29 -15.07 -15.59
N ALA A 230 -10.02 -15.53 -14.56
CA ALA A 230 -9.52 -16.53 -13.63
C ALA A 230 -9.79 -17.97 -14.09
N SER A 231 -8.80 -18.86 -13.90
CA SER A 231 -8.97 -20.28 -14.21
C SER A 231 -10.00 -20.98 -13.30
N ALA A 232 -10.64 -22.04 -13.80
CA ALA A 232 -11.60 -22.86 -13.04
C ALA A 232 -11.02 -23.48 -11.75
N GLY A 233 -9.69 -23.66 -11.67
CA GLY A 233 -9.02 -24.11 -10.45
C GLY A 233 -8.97 -23.03 -9.37
N VAL A 234 -8.71 -21.78 -9.78
CA VAL A 234 -8.69 -20.60 -8.89
C VAL A 234 -10.09 -20.29 -8.39
N MET A 235 -11.09 -20.26 -9.28
CA MET A 235 -12.49 -20.03 -8.90
C MET A 235 -12.98 -21.02 -7.83
N ARG A 236 -12.64 -22.31 -7.98
CA ARG A 236 -12.98 -23.33 -6.96
C ARG A 236 -12.23 -23.16 -5.65
N ARG A 237 -11.01 -22.61 -5.67
CA ARG A 237 -10.25 -22.34 -4.44
C ARG A 237 -10.87 -21.16 -3.69
N LEU A 238 -11.13 -20.06 -4.39
CA LEU A 238 -11.77 -18.88 -3.83
C LEU A 238 -13.12 -19.23 -3.22
N GLU A 239 -13.95 -20.03 -3.91
CA GLU A 239 -15.25 -20.48 -3.39
C GLU A 239 -15.13 -21.31 -2.09
N ARG A 240 -14.06 -22.11 -1.94
CA ARG A 240 -13.82 -22.87 -0.70
C ARG A 240 -13.34 -22.00 0.46
N GLU A 241 -12.61 -20.93 0.18
CA GLU A 241 -12.12 -20.01 1.20
C GLU A 241 -13.24 -19.12 1.75
N LYS A 242 -14.07 -18.58 0.86
CA LYS A 242 -15.31 -17.86 1.18
C LYS A 242 -16.25 -17.96 -0.02
N PRO A 243 -17.54 -18.30 0.12
CA PRO A 243 -18.46 -18.34 -1.02
C PRO A 243 -18.61 -16.96 -1.69
N PHE A 244 -18.64 -16.88 -3.03
CA PHE A 244 -18.83 -15.61 -3.76
C PHE A 244 -20.17 -14.95 -3.44
N ALA A 245 -21.19 -15.72 -3.07
CA ALA A 245 -22.47 -15.20 -2.60
C ALA A 245 -22.32 -14.33 -1.33
N GLU A 246 -21.43 -14.73 -0.41
CA GLU A 246 -21.18 -14.06 0.87
C GLU A 246 -20.16 -12.92 0.78
N ARG A 247 -19.49 -12.76 -0.37
CA ARG A 247 -18.54 -11.67 -0.58
C ARG A 247 -19.24 -10.33 -0.78
N THR A 248 -18.70 -9.25 -0.24
CA THR A 248 -19.13 -7.87 -0.55
C THR A 248 -18.66 -7.49 -1.96
N GLN A 249 -19.23 -6.42 -2.53
CA GLN A 249 -18.78 -5.90 -3.82
C GLN A 249 -17.29 -5.50 -3.77
N GLY A 250 -16.85 -4.85 -2.69
CA GLY A 250 -15.45 -4.48 -2.47
C GLY A 250 -14.50 -5.68 -2.45
N GLU A 251 -14.88 -6.79 -1.78
CA GLU A 251 -14.06 -8.00 -1.77
C GLU A 251 -13.94 -8.64 -3.16
N ILE A 252 -14.93 -8.47 -4.04
CA ILE A 252 -14.86 -8.95 -5.43
C ILE A 252 -14.02 -8.01 -6.28
N PHE A 253 -14.16 -6.70 -6.06
CA PHE A 253 -13.31 -5.69 -6.67
C PHE A 253 -11.83 -5.95 -6.37
N ASP A 254 -11.48 -6.22 -5.11
CA ASP A 254 -10.10 -6.54 -4.72
C ASP A 254 -9.56 -7.76 -5.47
N LEU A 255 -10.38 -8.81 -5.66
CA LEU A 255 -10.01 -9.99 -6.44
C LEU A 255 -9.83 -9.66 -7.93
N VAL A 256 -10.66 -8.77 -8.49
CA VAL A 256 -10.53 -8.32 -9.89
C VAL A 256 -9.25 -7.51 -10.06
N VAL A 257 -8.95 -6.59 -9.14
CA VAL A 257 -7.70 -5.83 -9.17
C VAL A 257 -6.50 -6.78 -9.02
N GLU A 258 -6.55 -7.74 -8.10
CA GLU A 258 -5.48 -8.72 -7.88
C GLU A 258 -5.20 -9.59 -9.12
N ARG A 259 -6.25 -10.02 -9.83
CA ARG A 259 -6.15 -11.11 -10.82
C ARG A 259 -6.34 -10.72 -12.26
N VAL A 260 -7.00 -9.59 -12.51
CA VAL A 260 -7.31 -9.10 -13.86
C VAL A 260 -6.46 -7.90 -14.19
N VAL A 261 -6.41 -6.93 -13.27
CA VAL A 261 -5.62 -5.71 -13.46
C VAL A 261 -4.13 -6.02 -13.22
N GLU A 262 -3.81 -6.81 -12.19
CA GLU A 262 -2.43 -7.19 -11.80
C GLU A 262 -1.48 -5.98 -11.79
N PRO A 263 -1.79 -4.90 -11.03
CA PRO A 263 -0.94 -3.71 -11.02
C PRO A 263 0.48 -4.08 -10.59
N ARG A 264 1.47 -3.56 -11.31
CA ARG A 264 2.89 -3.79 -11.01
C ARG A 264 3.52 -2.48 -10.59
N VAL A 265 4.21 -2.52 -9.45
CA VAL A 265 5.03 -1.40 -9.00
C VAL A 265 6.24 -1.28 -9.92
N ILE A 266 6.32 -0.16 -10.64
CA ILE A 266 7.44 0.17 -11.53
C ILE A 266 8.62 0.70 -10.70
N ALA A 267 8.32 1.56 -9.72
CA ALA A 267 9.28 2.15 -8.80
C ALA A 267 8.61 2.51 -7.48
N SER A 268 9.38 2.50 -6.40
CA SER A 268 8.93 2.96 -5.08
C SER A 268 9.99 3.85 -4.42
N TRP A 269 9.52 4.88 -3.71
CA TRP A 269 10.37 5.84 -3.00
C TRP A 269 10.22 5.67 -1.48
N ASN A 270 11.32 5.91 -0.77
CA ASN A 270 11.32 5.91 0.69
C ASN A 270 10.54 7.09 1.26
N LEU A 271 10.32 7.07 2.58
CA LEU A 271 9.58 8.11 3.31
C LEU A 271 10.14 9.53 3.10
N LEU A 272 11.45 9.72 3.23
CA LEU A 272 12.05 11.07 3.19
C LEU A 272 11.91 11.75 1.81
N PRO A 273 12.27 11.11 0.67
CA PRO A 273 11.99 11.68 -0.65
C PRO A 273 10.50 11.95 -0.87
N SER A 274 9.63 11.04 -0.42
CA SER A 274 8.18 11.18 -0.59
C SER A 274 7.61 12.39 0.16
N LEU A 275 8.19 12.74 1.32
CA LEU A 275 7.77 13.89 2.12
C LEU A 275 8.33 15.23 1.62
N PHE A 276 9.59 15.27 1.18
CA PHE A 276 10.28 16.54 0.90
C PHE A 276 10.47 16.83 -0.60
N ASN A 277 10.47 15.82 -1.45
CA ASN A 277 10.79 15.94 -2.88
C ASN A 277 9.62 15.52 -3.79
N ARG A 278 8.38 15.70 -3.32
CA ARG A 278 7.16 15.29 -4.03
C ARG A 278 7.09 15.78 -5.48
N ALA A 279 7.35 17.07 -5.71
CA ALA A 279 7.33 17.67 -7.05
C ALA A 279 8.39 17.08 -7.99
N GLN A 280 9.53 16.63 -7.45
CA GLN A 280 10.58 16.00 -8.25
C GLN A 280 10.14 14.60 -8.71
N ILE A 281 9.58 13.81 -7.79
CA ILE A 281 9.03 12.46 -8.04
C ILE A 281 7.89 12.53 -9.06
N GLU A 282 6.92 13.43 -8.85
CA GLU A 282 5.77 13.59 -9.75
C GLU A 282 6.21 13.82 -11.20
N ALA A 283 7.20 14.70 -11.40
CA ALA A 283 7.68 14.97 -12.74
C ALA A 283 8.67 13.91 -13.28
N GLU A 284 9.38 13.17 -12.42
CA GLU A 284 10.16 11.99 -12.86
C GLU A 284 9.24 10.87 -13.38
N VAL A 285 8.12 10.63 -12.70
CA VAL A 285 7.10 9.64 -13.13
C VAL A 285 6.46 10.06 -14.44
N PHE A 286 6.13 11.35 -14.60
CA PHE A 286 5.57 11.86 -15.85
C PHE A 286 6.51 11.65 -17.04
N GLU A 287 7.83 11.84 -16.86
CA GLU A 287 8.83 11.66 -17.91
C GLU A 287 9.07 10.17 -18.23
N THR A 288 9.20 9.33 -17.21
CA THR A 288 9.64 7.93 -17.38
C THR A 288 8.51 6.94 -17.61
N SER A 289 7.29 7.26 -17.14
CA SER A 289 6.14 6.36 -17.18
C SER A 289 4.82 7.14 -17.20
N PRO A 290 4.49 7.82 -18.31
CA PRO A 290 3.30 8.69 -18.42
C PRO A 290 1.96 7.94 -18.29
N ALA A 291 1.96 6.61 -18.47
CA ALA A 291 0.78 5.76 -18.28
C ALA A 291 0.66 5.19 -16.84
N ALA A 292 1.63 5.44 -15.96
CA ALA A 292 1.63 4.94 -14.60
C ALA A 292 0.87 5.87 -13.64
N THR A 293 0.22 5.29 -12.65
CA THR A 293 -0.44 6.00 -11.57
C THR A 293 0.52 6.19 -10.40
N LEU A 294 0.76 7.44 -9.99
CA LEU A 294 1.55 7.75 -8.79
C LEU A 294 0.66 7.85 -7.57
N GLU A 295 0.94 7.02 -6.56
CA GLU A 295 0.22 7.01 -5.30
C GLU A 295 1.17 7.26 -4.11
N PHE A 296 0.75 8.13 -3.19
CA PHE A 296 1.44 8.35 -1.92
C PHE A 296 0.78 7.51 -0.84
N TYR A 297 1.36 6.34 -0.57
CA TYR A 297 0.79 5.34 0.33
C TYR A 297 1.49 5.30 1.70
N SER A 298 0.70 5.18 2.76
CA SER A 298 1.21 4.87 4.10
C SER A 298 1.14 3.36 4.34
N TRP A 299 2.31 2.73 4.46
CA TRP A 299 2.44 1.30 4.77
C TRP A 299 1.93 0.92 6.16
N ILE A 300 1.87 1.88 7.10
CA ILE A 300 1.23 1.67 8.40
C ILE A 300 -0.18 2.25 8.31
N ASN A 301 -1.16 1.36 8.20
CA ASN A 301 -2.58 1.68 8.18
C ASN A 301 -3.39 0.57 8.91
N PRO A 302 -4.69 0.79 9.18
CA PRO A 302 -5.51 -0.21 9.87
C PRO A 302 -5.55 -1.57 9.17
N ASP A 303 -5.53 -1.58 7.83
CA ASP A 303 -5.57 -2.80 7.04
C ASP A 303 -4.27 -3.59 7.20
N PHE A 304 -3.10 -2.95 7.20
CA PHE A 304 -1.81 -3.60 7.47
C PHE A 304 -1.79 -4.32 8.83
N LEU A 305 -2.44 -3.74 9.85
CA LEU A 305 -2.50 -4.32 11.19
C LEU A 305 -3.53 -5.46 11.32
N THR A 306 -4.58 -5.46 10.50
CA THR A 306 -5.75 -6.36 10.63
C THR A 306 -5.84 -7.42 9.53
N SER A 307 -5.13 -7.23 8.42
CA SER A 307 -5.01 -8.20 7.33
C SER A 307 -3.97 -9.27 7.64
N THR A 308 -4.14 -10.41 6.97
CA THR A 308 -3.24 -11.56 7.07
C THR A 308 -2.04 -11.38 6.14
N GLN A 309 -1.02 -12.22 6.29
CA GLN A 309 0.12 -12.21 5.38
C GLN A 309 -0.34 -12.46 3.92
N ALA A 310 0.19 -11.71 2.96
CA ALA A 310 -0.06 -11.89 1.54
C ALA A 310 1.26 -12.03 0.76
N SER A 311 1.17 -12.54 -0.47
CA SER A 311 2.33 -12.59 -1.38
C SER A 311 2.54 -11.29 -2.15
N VAL A 312 1.52 -10.42 -2.16
CA VAL A 312 1.51 -9.09 -2.76
C VAL A 312 1.77 -8.08 -1.63
N PRO A 313 2.85 -7.27 -1.69
CA PRO A 313 3.25 -6.38 -0.59
C PRO A 313 2.16 -5.41 -0.13
N GLU A 314 1.39 -4.87 -1.06
CA GLU A 314 0.34 -3.86 -0.87
C GLU A 314 -0.81 -4.38 0.00
N GLN A 315 -1.07 -5.69 -0.07
CA GLN A 315 -2.13 -6.38 0.66
C GLN A 315 -1.61 -7.15 1.88
N ALA A 316 -0.28 -7.15 2.10
CA ALA A 316 0.33 -8.01 3.11
C ALA A 316 0.22 -7.39 4.50
N GLY A 317 -0.49 -8.06 5.40
CA GLY A 317 -0.61 -7.65 6.80
C GLY A 317 0.26 -8.43 7.80
N VAL A 318 0.27 -7.93 9.03
CA VAL A 318 1.05 -8.48 10.16
C VAL A 318 0.20 -9.10 11.27
N ARG A 319 -1.13 -9.19 11.10
CA ARG A 319 -2.04 -9.69 12.14
C ARG A 319 -1.65 -11.07 12.67
N THR A 320 -1.37 -12.01 11.77
CA THR A 320 -1.01 -13.40 12.12
C THR A 320 0.28 -13.44 12.95
N ALA A 321 1.27 -12.60 12.61
CA ALA A 321 2.49 -12.43 13.37
C ALA A 321 2.30 -11.76 14.73
N ILE A 322 1.44 -10.74 14.84
CA ILE A 322 1.11 -10.09 16.12
C ILE A 322 0.52 -11.13 17.09
N LEU A 323 -0.51 -11.86 16.63
CA LEU A 323 -1.18 -12.87 17.45
C LEU A 323 -0.23 -14.01 17.81
N GLY A 324 0.58 -14.48 16.87
CA GLY A 324 1.59 -15.51 17.14
C GLY A 324 2.65 -15.04 18.13
N SER A 325 3.15 -13.81 18.01
CA SER A 325 4.07 -13.19 18.98
C SER A 325 3.46 -13.14 20.38
N LEU A 326 2.21 -12.70 20.51
CA LEU A 326 1.51 -12.61 21.80
C LEU A 326 1.37 -13.99 22.46
N TRP A 327 0.95 -15.00 21.70
CA TRP A 327 0.82 -16.37 22.19
C TRP A 327 2.16 -16.98 22.63
N VAL A 328 3.21 -16.83 21.81
CA VAL A 328 4.55 -17.34 22.14
C VAL A 328 5.07 -16.68 23.41
N ILE A 329 4.89 -15.37 23.56
CA ILE A 329 5.34 -14.60 24.74
C ILE A 329 4.53 -14.94 25.98
N LEU A 330 3.23 -15.21 25.85
CA LEU A 330 2.41 -15.68 26.95
C LEU A 330 2.92 -17.04 27.47
N ILE A 331 3.16 -18.02 26.59
CA ILE A 331 3.70 -19.32 26.99
C ILE A 331 5.10 -19.18 27.61
N THR A 332 5.95 -18.35 27.01
CA THR A 332 7.28 -18.02 27.54
C THR A 332 7.18 -17.47 28.96
N PHE A 333 6.28 -16.52 29.21
CA PHE A 333 6.08 -15.91 30.53
C PHE A 333 5.56 -16.92 31.56
N VAL A 334 4.50 -17.66 31.21
CA VAL A 334 3.86 -18.66 32.10
C VAL A 334 4.83 -19.77 32.49
N PHE A 335 5.77 -20.13 31.62
CA PHE A 335 6.79 -21.13 31.92
C PHE A 335 8.00 -20.53 32.64
N ALA A 336 8.64 -19.51 32.07
CA ALA A 336 9.96 -19.06 32.51
C ALA A 336 9.92 -18.31 33.84
N VAL A 337 8.85 -17.55 34.12
CA VAL A 337 8.76 -16.76 35.35
C VAL A 337 8.59 -17.65 36.58
N PRO A 338 7.62 -18.58 36.66
CA PRO A 338 7.49 -19.44 37.83
C PRO A 338 8.71 -20.34 38.04
N VAL A 339 9.26 -20.91 36.96
CA VAL A 339 10.43 -21.79 37.04
C VAL A 339 11.68 -21.00 37.45
N GLY A 340 11.91 -19.84 36.85
CA GLY A 340 13.08 -19.01 37.12
C GLY A 340 13.06 -18.39 38.52
N VAL A 341 11.92 -17.81 38.92
CA VAL A 341 11.76 -17.23 40.27
C VAL A 341 11.78 -18.34 41.32
N GLY A 342 11.14 -19.48 41.07
CA GLY A 342 11.18 -20.64 41.97
C GLY A 342 12.60 -21.17 42.17
N ALA A 343 13.39 -21.26 41.09
CA ALA A 343 14.80 -21.63 41.17
C ALA A 343 15.61 -20.60 41.98
N ALA A 344 15.41 -19.30 41.74
CA ALA A 344 16.09 -18.26 42.51
C ALA A 344 15.75 -18.30 44.01
N VAL A 345 14.48 -18.51 44.36
CA VAL A 345 14.04 -18.71 45.76
C VAL A 345 14.72 -19.92 46.38
N TYR A 346 14.76 -21.04 45.65
CA TYR A 346 15.45 -22.23 46.14
C TYR A 346 16.94 -21.97 46.37
N LEU A 347 17.62 -21.34 45.42
CA LEU A 347 19.07 -21.11 45.48
C LEU A 347 19.48 -20.11 46.58
N GLU A 348 18.72 -19.04 46.79
CA GLU A 348 19.06 -18.03 47.79
C GLU A 348 18.55 -18.38 49.20
N GLU A 349 17.34 -18.95 49.31
CA GLU A 349 16.72 -19.15 50.63
C GLU A 349 16.90 -20.57 51.14
N TYR A 350 16.90 -21.61 50.28
CA TYR A 350 16.87 -23.01 50.71
C TYR A 350 18.17 -23.78 50.50
N ALA A 351 18.93 -23.46 49.45
CA ALA A 351 20.12 -24.21 49.08
C ALA A 351 21.25 -24.01 50.10
N SER A 352 21.97 -25.09 50.40
CA SER A 352 23.18 -25.02 51.20
C SER A 352 24.38 -24.58 50.34
N HIS A 353 25.39 -23.98 50.96
CA HIS A 353 26.62 -23.50 50.32
C HIS A 353 27.58 -24.64 49.88
N GLY A 354 27.03 -25.77 49.41
CA GLY A 354 27.76 -26.96 49.02
C GLY A 354 28.33 -26.92 47.59
N ARG A 355 29.05 -27.99 47.22
CA ARG A 355 29.61 -28.16 45.87
C ARG A 355 28.51 -28.22 44.79
N PHE A 356 27.37 -28.84 45.10
CA PHE A 356 26.24 -28.94 44.17
C PHE A 356 25.66 -27.56 43.81
N ASN A 357 25.45 -26.68 44.80
CA ASN A 357 24.95 -25.33 44.56
C ASN A 357 25.92 -24.53 43.68
N ARG A 358 27.22 -24.67 43.92
CA ARG A 358 28.25 -24.03 43.10
C ARG A 358 28.23 -24.49 41.65
N ILE A 359 28.10 -25.80 41.43
CA ILE A 359 27.95 -26.36 40.08
C ILE A 359 26.70 -25.80 39.39
N LEU A 360 25.57 -25.74 40.11
CA LEU A 360 24.32 -25.23 39.55
C LEU A 360 24.44 -23.74 39.17
N GLN A 361 25.02 -22.92 40.05
CA GLN A 361 25.28 -21.50 39.77
C GLN A 361 26.18 -21.32 38.53
N THR A 362 27.30 -22.06 38.46
CA THR A 362 28.20 -22.00 37.30
C THR A 362 27.49 -22.41 36.00
N ASN A 363 26.57 -23.38 36.03
CA ASN A 363 25.80 -23.75 34.84
C ASN A 363 24.80 -22.66 34.44
N ILE A 364 24.12 -22.01 35.40
CA ILE A 364 23.20 -20.90 35.13
C ILE A 364 23.96 -19.73 34.48
N ASP A 365 25.12 -19.38 35.04
CA ASP A 365 25.97 -18.30 34.52
C ASP A 365 26.48 -18.64 33.10
N ASN A 366 26.90 -19.89 32.87
CA ASN A 366 27.33 -20.35 31.54
C ASN A 366 26.18 -20.34 30.52
N LEU A 367 24.96 -20.73 30.92
CA LEU A 367 23.78 -20.73 30.05
C LEU A 367 23.43 -19.32 29.56
N ALA A 368 23.64 -18.28 30.38
CA ALA A 368 23.42 -16.89 29.97
C ALA A 368 24.33 -16.45 28.80
N GLY A 369 25.50 -17.09 28.64
CA GLY A 369 26.46 -16.81 27.56
C GLY A 369 26.27 -17.63 26.28
N VAL A 370 25.32 -18.58 26.24
CA VAL A 370 25.11 -19.46 25.09
C VAL A 370 24.43 -18.71 23.92
N PRO A 371 24.94 -18.82 22.67
CA PRO A 371 24.28 -18.23 21.50
C PRO A 371 22.84 -18.73 21.31
N SER A 372 21.91 -17.82 20.96
CA SER A 372 20.47 -18.14 20.91
C SER A 372 20.12 -19.26 19.93
N ILE A 373 20.86 -19.41 18.83
CA ILE A 373 20.65 -20.51 17.86
C ILE A 373 20.77 -21.90 18.49
N ILE A 374 21.65 -22.06 19.50
CA ILE A 374 21.86 -23.33 20.20
C ILE A 374 20.61 -23.71 21.00
N TYR A 375 19.94 -22.73 21.63
CA TYR A 375 18.64 -22.95 22.26
C TYR A 375 17.58 -23.38 21.24
N GLY A 376 17.62 -22.86 20.01
CA GLY A 376 16.75 -23.33 18.92
C GLY A 376 16.94 -24.81 18.59
N ILE A 377 18.20 -25.25 18.46
CA ILE A 377 18.54 -26.66 18.19
C ILE A 377 18.11 -27.55 19.37
N LEU A 378 18.37 -27.10 20.60
CA LEU A 378 17.95 -27.81 21.81
C LEU A 378 16.42 -27.91 21.91
N GLY A 379 15.71 -26.81 21.64
CA GLY A 379 14.25 -26.76 21.64
C GLY A 379 13.64 -27.65 20.56
N LEU A 380 14.24 -27.70 19.37
CA LEU A 380 13.86 -28.65 18.32
C LEU A 380 14.06 -30.10 18.78
N ALA A 381 15.17 -30.42 19.43
CA ALA A 381 15.44 -31.78 19.93
C ALA A 381 14.49 -32.18 21.06
N ILE A 382 14.27 -31.31 22.04
CA ILE A 382 13.48 -31.61 23.24
C ILE A 382 11.99 -31.40 23.00
N PHE A 383 11.56 -30.19 22.62
CA PHE A 383 10.15 -29.84 22.59
C PHE A 383 9.44 -30.31 21.32
N VAL A 384 10.11 -30.20 20.16
CA VAL A 384 9.49 -30.60 18.89
C VAL A 384 9.56 -32.11 18.69
N ARG A 385 10.70 -32.75 18.98
CA ARG A 385 10.92 -34.18 18.73
C ARG A 385 10.65 -35.07 19.93
N PHE A 386 11.35 -34.85 21.05
CA PHE A 386 11.23 -35.74 22.21
C PHE A 386 9.87 -35.62 22.91
N LEU A 387 9.35 -34.41 23.08
CA LEU A 387 8.05 -34.13 23.71
C LEU A 387 6.92 -33.89 22.69
N GLU A 388 7.08 -34.37 21.45
CA GLU A 388 6.12 -34.17 20.35
C GLU A 388 4.68 -34.49 20.79
N GLN A 389 4.47 -35.61 21.49
CA GLN A 389 3.13 -36.03 21.92
C GLN A 389 2.42 -34.98 22.79
N PHE A 390 3.19 -34.26 23.61
CA PHE A 390 2.67 -33.20 24.47
C PHE A 390 2.54 -31.88 23.71
N THR A 391 3.61 -31.47 23.00
CA THR A 391 3.68 -30.14 22.37
C THR A 391 2.88 -30.02 21.08
N SER A 392 2.54 -31.13 20.42
CA SER A 392 1.61 -31.16 19.28
C SER A 392 0.14 -31.19 19.69
N GLY A 393 -0.17 -31.40 20.98
CA GLY A 393 -1.54 -31.58 21.45
C GLY A 393 -2.11 -32.99 21.25
N LYS A 394 -1.33 -33.95 20.70
CA LYS A 394 -1.76 -35.35 20.48
C LYS A 394 -2.20 -36.04 21.76
N LEU A 395 -1.47 -35.82 22.86
CA LEU A 395 -1.80 -36.37 24.18
C LEU A 395 -3.17 -35.91 24.68
N PHE A 396 -3.62 -34.73 24.26
CA PHE A 396 -4.87 -34.12 24.68
C PHE A 396 -6.00 -34.31 23.66
N GLY A 397 -5.75 -35.03 22.56
CA GLY A 397 -6.74 -35.27 21.50
C GLY A 397 -7.10 -34.04 20.66
N VAL A 398 -6.32 -32.95 20.76
CA VAL A 398 -6.58 -31.67 20.07
C VAL A 398 -5.50 -31.34 19.02
N ALA A 399 -4.81 -32.35 18.51
CA ALA A 399 -3.76 -32.17 17.52
C ALA A 399 -4.32 -31.69 16.18
N ASP A 400 -3.76 -30.61 15.65
CA ASP A 400 -4.00 -30.17 14.29
C ASP A 400 -3.18 -31.04 13.31
N PRO A 401 -3.79 -31.58 12.24
CA PRO A 401 -3.06 -32.36 11.22
C PRO A 401 -1.85 -31.63 10.62
N THR A 402 -1.91 -30.30 10.54
CA THR A 402 -0.84 -29.45 9.98
C THR A 402 0.34 -29.24 10.93
N THR A 403 0.16 -29.52 12.23
CA THR A 403 1.21 -29.36 13.27
C THR A 403 1.52 -30.63 14.05
N ALA A 404 1.10 -31.79 13.52
CA ALA A 404 1.33 -33.09 14.11
C ALA A 404 2.83 -33.46 14.31
N ASN A 405 3.76 -32.64 13.81
CA ASN A 405 5.21 -32.78 13.98
C ASN A 405 5.78 -32.01 15.20
N GLY A 406 4.93 -31.42 16.05
CA GLY A 406 5.35 -30.73 17.28
C GLY A 406 5.85 -29.29 17.06
N ARG A 407 5.78 -28.75 15.85
CA ARG A 407 6.20 -27.36 15.53
C ARG A 407 5.09 -26.36 15.84
N THR A 408 4.82 -26.18 17.12
CA THR A 408 3.69 -25.39 17.64
C THR A 408 4.16 -24.17 18.43
N ILE A 409 3.20 -23.29 18.76
CA ILE A 409 3.41 -22.15 19.68
C ILE A 409 3.97 -22.63 21.02
N VAL A 410 3.48 -23.75 21.57
CA VAL A 410 4.03 -24.31 22.83
C VAL A 410 5.52 -24.59 22.70
N SER A 411 5.94 -25.31 21.65
CA SER A 411 7.36 -25.61 21.44
C SER A 411 8.21 -24.34 21.33
N ALA A 412 7.71 -23.32 20.63
CA ALA A 412 8.37 -22.02 20.52
C ALA A 412 8.49 -21.29 21.86
N GLY A 413 7.38 -21.17 22.60
CA GLY A 413 7.35 -20.50 23.89
C GLY A 413 8.19 -21.20 24.96
N LEU A 414 8.20 -22.54 24.99
CA LEU A 414 9.08 -23.29 25.89
C LEU A 414 10.56 -23.10 25.53
N THR A 415 10.89 -23.03 24.24
CA THR A 415 12.27 -22.81 23.80
C THR A 415 12.77 -21.41 24.13
N LEU A 416 11.97 -20.36 23.85
CA LEU A 416 12.29 -19.01 24.29
C LEU A 416 12.32 -18.92 25.82
N GLY A 417 11.46 -19.68 26.49
CA GLY A 417 11.46 -19.84 27.94
C GLY A 417 12.79 -20.32 28.46
N LEU A 418 13.37 -21.38 27.88
CA LEU A 418 14.72 -21.85 28.23
C LEU A 418 15.80 -20.80 27.98
N LEU A 419 15.69 -20.05 26.88
CA LEU A 419 16.66 -19.00 26.53
C LEU A 419 16.67 -17.86 27.57
N VAL A 420 15.49 -17.42 28.04
CA VAL A 420 15.40 -16.31 29.01
C VAL A 420 15.50 -16.78 30.47
N LEU A 421 15.36 -18.08 30.72
CA LEU A 421 15.41 -18.67 32.05
C LEU A 421 16.63 -18.25 32.89
N PRO A 422 17.89 -18.36 32.41
CA PRO A 422 19.06 -17.96 33.21
C PRO A 422 19.02 -16.48 33.60
N ILE A 423 18.53 -15.61 32.71
CA ILE A 423 18.40 -14.17 32.96
C ILE A 423 17.38 -13.91 34.08
N ILE A 424 16.25 -14.61 34.06
CA ILE A 424 15.22 -14.50 35.11
C ILE A 424 15.77 -14.99 36.44
N ILE A 425 16.48 -16.13 36.46
CA ILE A 425 17.07 -16.69 37.68
C ILE A 425 18.05 -15.69 38.31
N ILE A 426 19.03 -15.20 37.54
CA ILE A 426 20.07 -14.29 38.04
C ILE A 426 19.45 -13.00 38.61
N ASN A 427 18.56 -12.35 37.85
CA ASN A 427 17.90 -11.13 38.31
C ASN A 427 17.03 -11.36 39.56
N ALA A 428 16.37 -12.51 39.67
CA ALA A 428 15.58 -12.84 40.84
C ALA A 428 16.46 -13.15 42.06
N GLN A 429 17.61 -13.80 41.88
CA GLN A 429 18.59 -14.01 42.95
C GLN A 429 19.11 -12.68 43.49
N GLU A 430 19.49 -11.75 42.61
CA GLU A 430 19.95 -10.42 42.99
C GLU A 430 18.88 -9.64 43.77
N ALA A 431 17.62 -9.70 43.31
CA ALA A 431 16.51 -9.05 44.00
C ALA A 431 16.24 -9.66 45.39
N ILE A 432 16.32 -10.98 45.54
CA ILE A 432 16.15 -11.68 46.82
C ILE A 432 17.31 -11.36 47.78
N ARG A 433 18.55 -11.37 47.26
CA ARG A 433 19.76 -11.09 48.02
C ARG A 433 19.82 -9.64 48.52
N ALA A 434 19.21 -8.70 47.80
CA ALA A 434 19.12 -7.30 48.20
C ALA A 434 18.22 -7.06 49.42
N VAL A 435 17.33 -8.00 49.77
CA VAL A 435 16.48 -7.89 50.96
C VAL A 435 17.35 -7.95 52.22
N PRO A 436 17.24 -7.01 53.18
CA PRO A 436 18.02 -7.02 54.42
C PRO A 436 17.84 -8.30 55.25
N LEU A 437 18.94 -8.81 55.84
CA LEU A 437 18.91 -9.99 56.72
C LEU A 437 18.03 -9.75 57.97
N ALA A 438 18.04 -8.52 58.51
CA ALA A 438 17.26 -8.15 59.69
C ALA A 438 15.74 -8.41 59.52
N LEU A 439 15.19 -8.28 58.30
CA LEU A 439 13.78 -8.63 58.03
C LEU A 439 13.52 -10.14 58.17
N ARG A 440 14.50 -10.97 57.81
CA ARG A 440 14.40 -12.43 57.95
C ARG A 440 14.45 -12.81 59.43
N GLU A 441 15.42 -12.27 60.16
CA GLU A 441 15.60 -12.50 61.59
C GLU A 441 14.40 -12.04 62.42
N ALA A 442 13.81 -10.88 62.09
CA ALA A 442 12.58 -10.41 62.73
C ALA A 442 11.41 -11.37 62.50
N GLY A 443 11.24 -11.87 61.27
CA GLY A 443 10.21 -12.86 60.94
C GLY A 443 10.39 -14.18 61.71
N TYR A 444 11.63 -14.66 61.83
CA TYR A 444 11.96 -15.83 62.65
C TYR A 444 11.76 -15.58 64.15
N GLY A 445 12.11 -14.38 64.64
CA GLY A 445 11.92 -13.98 66.03
C GLY A 445 10.45 -13.92 66.46
N MET A 446 9.54 -13.67 65.52
CA MET A 446 8.09 -13.74 65.72
C MET A 446 7.51 -15.16 65.61
N GLY A 447 8.37 -16.19 65.50
CA GLY A 447 7.96 -17.60 65.35
C GLY A 447 7.54 -18.02 63.94
N GLY A 448 7.86 -17.20 62.92
CA GLY A 448 7.55 -17.52 61.53
C GLY A 448 8.38 -18.70 61.00
N THR A 449 7.74 -19.62 60.26
CA THR A 449 8.46 -20.66 59.53
C THR A 449 9.23 -20.08 58.34
N LYS A 450 10.26 -20.79 57.87
CA LYS A 450 11.04 -20.40 56.69
C LYS A 450 10.18 -20.05 55.47
N TRP A 451 9.19 -20.89 55.15
CA TRP A 451 8.26 -20.59 54.06
C TRP A 451 7.43 -19.32 54.31
N GLN A 452 6.92 -19.12 55.53
CA GLN A 452 6.17 -17.91 55.87
C GLN A 452 7.04 -16.66 55.72
N VAL A 453 8.26 -16.66 56.26
CA VAL A 453 9.19 -15.52 56.15
C VAL A 453 9.58 -15.25 54.70
N THR A 454 9.95 -16.29 53.94
CA THR A 454 10.31 -16.15 52.53
C THR A 454 9.15 -15.62 51.70
N ARG A 455 7.93 -16.14 51.87
CA ARG A 455 6.76 -15.70 51.08
C ARG A 455 6.32 -14.29 51.44
N SER A 456 6.16 -13.98 52.72
CA SER A 456 5.51 -12.74 53.17
C SER A 456 6.46 -11.55 53.29
N HIS A 457 7.74 -11.77 53.57
CA HIS A 457 8.71 -10.69 53.75
C HIS A 457 9.69 -10.65 52.58
N VAL A 458 10.40 -11.75 52.32
CA VAL A 458 11.48 -11.75 51.32
C VAL A 458 10.93 -11.55 49.91
N LEU A 459 10.02 -12.41 49.46
CA LEU A 459 9.44 -12.33 48.13
C LEU A 459 8.63 -11.05 47.93
N ALA A 460 7.88 -10.61 48.95
CA ALA A 460 7.13 -9.36 48.88
C ALA A 460 8.05 -8.15 48.64
N ASN A 461 9.18 -8.07 49.34
CA ASN A 461 10.16 -6.99 49.18
C ASN A 461 11.01 -7.12 47.90
N ALA A 462 11.29 -8.34 47.46
CA ALA A 462 12.06 -8.60 46.23
C ALA A 462 11.22 -8.46 44.95
N LEU A 463 9.89 -8.55 45.05
CA LEU A 463 8.97 -8.58 43.90
C LEU A 463 9.19 -7.44 42.89
N PRO A 464 9.37 -6.16 43.29
CA PRO A 464 9.62 -5.09 42.33
C PRO A 464 10.91 -5.29 41.52
N GLY A 465 11.96 -5.83 42.14
CA GLY A 465 13.21 -6.18 41.48
C GLY A 465 13.04 -7.34 40.51
N ILE A 466 12.41 -8.43 40.97
CA ILE A 466 12.09 -9.61 40.15
C ILE A 466 11.27 -9.22 38.90
N LEU A 467 10.23 -8.40 39.09
CA LEU A 467 9.38 -7.94 37.99
C LEU A 467 10.17 -7.10 36.98
N THR A 468 11.08 -6.26 37.44
CA THR A 468 11.92 -5.44 36.54
C THR A 468 12.85 -6.31 35.70
N GLY A 469 13.54 -7.27 36.32
CA GLY A 469 14.39 -8.22 35.59
C GLY A 469 13.59 -9.10 34.62
N THR A 470 12.39 -9.52 35.03
CA THR A 470 11.47 -10.28 34.18
C THR A 470 11.03 -9.48 32.95
N ILE A 471 10.67 -8.21 33.10
CA ILE A 471 10.27 -7.33 31.99
C ILE A 471 11.39 -7.20 30.96
N LEU A 472 12.64 -7.04 31.41
CA LEU A 472 13.82 -6.97 30.52
C LEU A 472 14.07 -8.30 29.80
N ALA A 473 13.96 -9.42 30.52
CA ALA A 473 14.12 -10.75 29.93
C ALA A 473 13.04 -11.03 28.86
N MET A 474 11.78 -10.67 29.14
CA MET A 474 10.68 -10.81 28.18
C MET A 474 10.85 -9.90 26.96
N SER A 475 11.31 -8.65 27.16
CA SER A 475 11.63 -7.72 26.07
C SER A 475 12.65 -8.31 25.09
N ARG A 476 13.68 -8.99 25.62
CA ARG A 476 14.64 -9.71 24.81
C ARG A 476 13.96 -10.84 24.03
N ALA A 477 13.18 -11.69 24.70
CA ALA A 477 12.47 -12.80 24.07
C ALA A 477 11.56 -12.36 22.91
N VAL A 478 10.87 -11.22 23.03
CA VAL A 478 10.00 -10.66 21.97
C VAL A 478 10.76 -10.42 20.66
N GLY A 479 12.05 -10.06 20.74
CA GLY A 479 12.91 -9.80 19.59
C GLY A 479 13.73 -10.99 19.09
N GLU A 480 13.69 -12.15 19.77
CA GLU A 480 14.51 -13.30 19.39
C GLU A 480 13.96 -13.99 18.14
N THR A 481 14.79 -14.09 17.09
CA THR A 481 14.42 -14.74 15.82
C THR A 481 15.15 -16.07 15.62
N ALA A 482 16.43 -16.14 16.01
CA ALA A 482 17.29 -17.28 15.70
C ALA A 482 16.78 -18.63 16.24
N PRO A 483 16.33 -18.75 17.51
CA PRO A 483 15.78 -20.02 17.99
C PRO A 483 14.53 -20.46 17.20
N LEU A 484 13.67 -19.49 16.83
CA LEU A 484 12.38 -19.75 16.20
C LEU A 484 12.50 -20.23 14.76
N ILE A 485 13.52 -19.76 14.02
CA ILE A 485 13.85 -20.26 12.69
C ILE A 485 14.13 -21.77 12.75
N VAL A 486 14.89 -22.23 13.75
CA VAL A 486 15.28 -23.65 13.90
C VAL A 486 14.10 -24.52 14.33
N ILE A 487 13.25 -24.03 15.23
CA ILE A 487 12.03 -24.73 15.67
C ILE A 487 11.07 -24.93 14.48
N GLY A 488 11.09 -24.00 13.53
CA GLY A 488 10.27 -24.05 12.32
C GLY A 488 9.05 -23.14 12.37
N ALA A 489 9.23 -21.91 12.86
CA ALA A 489 8.24 -20.85 12.65
C ALA A 489 7.93 -20.71 11.15
N SER A 490 6.64 -20.53 10.82
CA SER A 490 6.20 -20.50 9.43
C SER A 490 6.71 -19.25 8.71
N THR A 491 7.28 -19.42 7.53
CA THR A 491 7.71 -18.32 6.65
C THR A 491 6.54 -17.65 5.92
N PHE A 492 5.45 -18.39 5.75
CA PHE A 492 4.21 -17.90 5.18
C PHE A 492 3.01 -18.51 5.93
N ILE A 493 2.13 -17.67 6.47
CA ILE A 493 0.90 -18.11 7.16
C ILE A 493 -0.22 -17.07 7.03
N THR A 494 -1.36 -17.51 6.50
CA THR A 494 -2.55 -16.68 6.27
C THR A 494 -3.68 -16.96 7.24
N VAL A 495 -3.51 -17.94 8.13
CA VAL A 495 -4.53 -18.36 9.09
C VAL A 495 -4.08 -17.95 10.49
N ASP A 496 -4.99 -17.35 11.25
CA ASP A 496 -4.72 -16.94 12.63
C ASP A 496 -4.52 -18.14 13.56
N PRO A 497 -3.65 -18.00 14.58
CA PRO A 497 -3.53 -19.02 15.61
C PRO A 497 -4.82 -19.11 16.43
N ASN A 498 -5.41 -20.31 16.47
CA ASN A 498 -6.64 -20.60 17.22
C ASN A 498 -6.38 -21.23 18.59
N GLY A 499 -5.12 -21.47 18.97
CA GLY A 499 -4.75 -22.04 20.25
C GLY A 499 -3.25 -22.34 20.37
N PRO A 500 -2.79 -22.85 21.52
CA PRO A 500 -1.36 -23.05 21.80
C PRO A 500 -0.70 -24.14 20.94
N PHE A 501 -1.48 -25.03 20.31
CA PHE A 501 -0.98 -26.10 19.45
C PHE A 501 -1.01 -25.76 17.96
N SER A 502 -1.40 -24.54 17.60
CA SER A 502 -1.51 -24.12 16.21
C SER A 502 -0.15 -23.86 15.58
N LYS A 503 -0.14 -23.83 14.24
CA LYS A 503 0.97 -23.29 13.47
C LYS A 503 1.09 -21.80 13.77
N PHE A 504 2.29 -21.25 13.63
CA PHE A 504 2.53 -19.86 13.98
C PHE A 504 3.63 -19.23 13.15
N THR A 505 3.63 -17.90 13.16
CA THR A 505 4.78 -17.06 12.87
C THR A 505 4.85 -15.98 13.95
N VAL A 506 5.92 -15.19 13.97
CA VAL A 506 6.08 -14.07 14.90
C VAL A 506 6.61 -12.86 14.14
N LEU A 507 6.39 -11.66 14.68
CA LEU A 507 6.83 -10.41 14.06
C LEU A 507 8.31 -10.40 13.65
N PRO A 508 9.28 -10.75 14.52
CA PRO A 508 10.70 -10.75 14.12
C PRO A 508 11.00 -11.67 12.94
N MET A 509 10.33 -12.81 12.89
CA MET A 509 10.52 -13.79 11.82
C MET A 509 9.91 -13.27 10.50
N GLN A 510 8.69 -12.73 10.55
CA GLN A 510 8.05 -12.13 9.36
C GLN A 510 8.86 -10.95 8.82
N ILE A 511 9.39 -10.08 9.69
CA ILE A 511 10.33 -9.00 9.32
C ILE A 511 11.55 -9.58 8.61
N TYR A 512 12.22 -10.57 9.21
CA TYR A 512 13.39 -11.22 8.62
C TYR A 512 13.08 -11.78 7.22
N GLN A 513 11.95 -12.49 7.05
CA GLN A 513 11.56 -13.02 5.74
C GLN A 513 11.35 -11.92 4.71
N TRP A 514 10.68 -10.82 5.07
CA TRP A 514 10.46 -9.71 4.15
C TRP A 514 11.75 -8.99 3.77
N THR A 515 12.69 -8.81 4.70
CA THR A 515 14.00 -8.21 4.38
C THR A 515 14.86 -9.03 3.41
N THR A 516 14.61 -10.33 3.28
CA THR A 516 15.34 -11.22 2.36
C THR A 516 14.71 -11.31 0.97
N ARG A 517 13.56 -10.67 0.75
CA ARG A 517 12.89 -10.64 -0.55
C ARG A 517 13.57 -9.64 -1.48
N PRO A 518 13.66 -9.95 -2.79
CA PRO A 518 14.32 -9.07 -3.76
C PRO A 518 13.49 -7.84 -4.12
N GLN A 519 12.15 -7.88 -3.98
CA GLN A 519 11.31 -6.74 -4.34
C GLN A 519 11.47 -5.61 -3.31
N PRO A 520 11.68 -4.34 -3.74
CA PRO A 520 11.86 -3.20 -2.84
C PRO A 520 10.69 -2.98 -1.87
N GLU A 521 9.47 -3.30 -2.30
CA GLU A 521 8.24 -3.08 -1.53
C GLU A 521 8.21 -3.92 -0.25
N PHE A 522 8.80 -5.13 -0.30
CA PHE A 522 8.95 -5.97 0.89
C PHE A 522 9.84 -5.32 1.95
N GLN A 523 10.79 -4.47 1.56
CA GLN A 523 11.63 -3.73 2.50
C GLN A 523 10.82 -2.63 3.21
N HIS A 524 9.89 -1.95 2.51
CA HIS A 524 9.02 -0.94 3.11
C HIS A 524 8.08 -1.55 4.15
N ILE A 525 7.43 -2.67 3.84
CA ILE A 525 6.57 -3.35 4.81
C ILE A 525 7.37 -4.02 5.94
N ALA A 526 8.62 -4.43 5.71
CA ALA A 526 9.52 -4.89 6.78
C ALA A 526 9.87 -3.76 7.76
N ALA A 527 10.12 -2.55 7.25
CA ALA A 527 10.32 -1.36 8.08
C ALA A 527 9.04 -1.01 8.86
N ALA A 528 7.87 -1.06 8.20
CA ALA A 528 6.58 -0.87 8.86
C ALA A 528 6.32 -1.90 9.98
N ALA A 529 6.56 -3.18 9.71
CA ALA A 529 6.44 -4.24 10.72
C ALA A 529 7.44 -4.09 11.88
N SER A 530 8.64 -3.55 11.62
CA SER A 530 9.61 -3.24 12.66
C SER A 530 9.09 -2.14 13.60
N ILE A 531 8.41 -1.12 13.07
CA ILE A 531 7.74 -0.10 13.88
C ILE A 531 6.60 -0.74 14.70
N VAL A 532 5.82 -1.64 14.10
CA VAL A 532 4.77 -2.38 14.83
C VAL A 532 5.35 -3.22 15.97
N LEU A 533 6.47 -3.92 15.74
CA LEU A 533 7.17 -4.68 16.77
C LEU A 533 7.66 -3.78 17.92
N LEU A 534 8.20 -2.60 17.60
CA LEU A 534 8.60 -1.62 18.62
C LEU A 534 7.40 -1.13 19.43
N VAL A 535 6.30 -0.76 18.77
CA VAL A 535 5.06 -0.32 19.43
C VAL A 535 4.51 -1.43 20.33
N LEU A 536 4.47 -2.68 19.85
CA LEU A 536 4.05 -3.84 20.64
C LEU A 536 4.94 -4.01 21.87
N LEU A 537 6.26 -3.94 21.71
CA LEU A 537 7.22 -4.03 22.82
C LEU A 537 7.00 -2.91 23.83
N PHE A 538 6.82 -1.67 23.38
CA PHE A 538 6.51 -0.54 24.26
C PHE A 538 5.19 -0.74 25.00
N ALA A 539 4.15 -1.21 24.32
CA ALA A 539 2.84 -1.47 24.93
C ALA A 539 2.92 -2.57 26.00
N LEU A 540 3.60 -3.69 25.71
CA LEU A 540 3.81 -4.78 26.66
C LEU A 540 4.61 -4.31 27.88
N ASN A 541 5.69 -3.56 27.67
CA ASN A 541 6.53 -3.03 28.74
C ASN A 541 5.79 -1.99 29.59
N ALA A 542 5.05 -1.07 28.96
CA ALA A 542 4.23 -0.09 29.66
C ALA A 542 3.17 -0.76 30.53
N THR A 543 2.49 -1.78 29.99
CA THR A 543 1.49 -2.57 30.73
C THR A 543 2.13 -3.26 31.93
N ALA A 544 3.28 -3.92 31.74
CA ALA A 544 3.98 -4.61 32.81
C ALA A 544 4.48 -3.64 33.91
N ILE A 545 5.01 -2.48 33.52
CA ILE A 545 5.44 -1.42 34.46
C ILE A 545 4.24 -0.85 35.22
N TYR A 546 3.12 -0.61 34.55
CA TYR A 546 1.89 -0.14 35.17
C TYR A 546 1.40 -1.15 36.23
N MET A 547 1.33 -2.44 35.88
CA MET A 547 0.97 -3.51 36.81
C MET A 547 1.93 -3.56 38.01
N ARG A 548 3.25 -3.51 37.78
CA ARG A 548 4.28 -3.45 38.83
C ARG A 548 4.05 -2.28 39.79
N ASN A 549 3.81 -1.07 39.26
CA ASN A 549 3.63 0.12 40.07
C ASN A 549 2.33 0.06 40.90
N ARG A 550 1.28 -0.56 40.37
CA ARG A 550 0.03 -0.79 41.10
C ARG A 550 0.24 -1.76 42.27
N PHE A 551 0.91 -2.88 42.04
CA PHE A 551 1.22 -3.84 43.12
C PHE A 551 2.14 -3.23 44.18
N ARG A 552 3.10 -2.37 43.79
CA ARG A 552 3.96 -1.65 44.74
C ARG A 552 3.21 -0.67 45.64
N LYS A 553 2.06 -0.13 45.22
CA LYS A 553 1.25 0.78 46.06
C LYS A 553 0.36 0.04 47.07
N GLN A 554 0.17 -1.27 46.89
CA GLN A 554 -0.68 -2.11 47.74
C GLN A 554 0.12 -2.93 48.77
N LEU A 555 1.44 -3.00 48.59
CA LEU A 555 2.44 -3.52 49.54
C LEU A 555 3.01 -2.34 50.32
#